data_AF-A0A495MH43-F1
#
_entry.id   AF-A0A495MH43-F1
#
_cell.length_a   1.000
_cell.length_b   1.000
_cell.length_c   1.000
_cell.angle_alpha   90.00
_cell.angle_beta   90.00
_cell.angle_gamma   90.00
#
_symmetry.space_group_name_H-M   'P 1'
#
loop_
_entity.id
_entity.type
_entity.pdbx_description
1 polymer ?
#
loop_
_entity_poly.entity_id
_entity_poly.type
_entity_poly.pdbx_seq_one_letter_code
_entity_poly.pdbx_strand_id
1 'polypeptide(L)' 'MIKKLKEEILLKDASIKKVQFDKYWFYDLKDVEDYLNEDLSEVECIHLPFLIDEVRVNTKCATLEDIERARNREGKTF' A
#
# COMPACT_ATOMS: atom_id res chain seq x y z
N MET A 1 2.84 13.65 14.03
CA MET A 1 3.83 13.94 12.96
C MET A 1 3.47 13.05 11.78
N ILE A 2 3.12 13.62 10.63
CA ILE A 2 2.76 12.82 9.45
C ILE A 2 4.05 12.19 8.94
N LYS A 3 4.28 10.90 9.22
CA LYS A 3 5.38 10.13 8.63
C LYS A 3 5.22 10.23 7.12
N LYS A 4 6.15 10.86 6.40
CA LYS A 4 6.12 10.87 4.93
C LYS A 4 6.30 9.44 4.45
N LEU A 5 5.23 8.83 3.96
CA LEU A 5 5.31 7.54 3.30
C LEU A 5 5.95 7.81 1.94
N LYS A 6 7.10 7.20 1.67
CA LYS A 6 7.79 7.31 0.38
C LYS A 6 7.90 5.93 -0.23
N GLU A 7 7.82 5.87 -1.55
CA GLU A 7 7.97 4.65 -2.31
C GLU A 7 9.28 3.92 -1.95
N GLU A 8 10.38 4.66 -1.81
CA GLU A 8 11.67 4.12 -1.39
C GLU A 8 11.65 3.40 -0.04
N ILE A 9 10.78 3.82 0.88
CA ILE A 9 10.66 3.21 2.22
C ILE A 9 9.92 1.88 2.07
N LEU A 10 8.76 1.89 1.42
CA LEU A 10 8.00 0.67 1.11
C LEU A 10 8.82 -0.31 0.24
N LEU A 11 9.69 0.19 -0.63
CA LEU A 11 10.60 -0.60 -1.45
C LEU A 11 11.76 -1.18 -0.63
N LYS A 12 12.27 -0.46 0.36
CA LYS A 12 13.33 -0.96 1.26
C LYS A 12 12.82 -1.92 2.32
N ASP A 13 11.58 -1.75 2.76
CA ASP A 13 10.95 -2.63 3.73
C ASP A 13 10.67 -4.00 3.10
N ALA A 14 11.28 -5.02 3.70
CA ALA A 14 11.12 -6.42 3.29
C ALA A 14 9.86 -7.06 3.90
N SER A 15 9.32 -6.47 4.97
CA SER A 15 8.06 -6.91 5.58
C SER A 15 6.86 -6.59 4.69
N ILE A 16 6.95 -5.53 3.87
CA ILE A 16 5.82 -5.08 3.05
C ILE A 16 5.80 -5.85 1.72
N LYS A 17 4.75 -6.66 1.53
CA LYS A 17 4.51 -7.31 0.25
C LYS A 17 4.26 -6.28 -0.84
N LYS A 18 4.87 -6.49 -1.99
CA LYS A 18 4.73 -5.63 -3.16
C LYS A 18 4.81 -6.41 -4.45
N VAL A 19 4.05 -5.98 -5.45
CA VAL A 19 4.15 -6.45 -6.84
C VAL A 19 4.40 -5.27 -7.74
N GLN A 20 5.22 -5.49 -8.76
CA GLN A 20 5.30 -4.60 -9.89
C GLN A 20 4.29 -5.07 -10.93
N PHE A 21 3.30 -4.23 -11.23
CA PHE A 21 2.33 -4.51 -12.29
C PHE A 21 2.35 -3.37 -13.31
N ASP A 22 2.53 -3.74 -14.58
CA ASP A 22 2.75 -2.84 -15.72
C ASP A 22 4.00 -1.95 -15.56
N LYS A 23 3.89 -0.87 -14.79
CA LYS A 23 4.98 0.05 -14.41
C LYS A 23 4.82 0.61 -13.00
N TYR A 24 3.78 0.20 -12.29
CA TYR A 24 3.43 0.71 -10.97
C TYR A 24 3.73 -0.35 -9.91
N TRP A 25 4.19 0.12 -8.75
CA TRP A 25 4.34 -0.71 -7.58
C TRP A 25 3.05 -0.68 -6.77
N PHE A 26 2.55 -1.88 -6.49
CA PHE A 26 1.39 -2.10 -5.65
C PHE A 26 1.86 -2.74 -4.37
N TYR A 27 1.49 -2.14 -3.24
CA TYR A 27 1.87 -2.56 -1.90
C TYR A 27 0.67 -3.18 -1.22
N ASP A 28 0.88 -4.29 -0.51
CA ASP A 28 -0.16 -4.92 0.29
C ASP A 28 -0.61 -3.95 1.37
N LEU A 29 -1.92 -3.68 1.42
CA LEU A 29 -2.44 -2.70 2.36
C LEU A 29 -2.22 -3.12 3.80
N LYS A 30 -2.35 -4.41 4.10
CA LYS A 30 -2.28 -4.92 5.46
C LYS A 30 -0.88 -4.74 6.04
N ASP A 31 0.15 -4.96 5.23
CA ASP A 31 1.53 -4.69 5.61
C ASP A 31 1.80 -3.18 5.76
N VAL A 32 1.21 -2.35 4.89
CA VAL A 32 1.36 -0.88 4.97
C VAL A 32 0.63 -0.32 6.20
N GLU A 33 -0.55 -0.84 6.53
CA GLU A 33 -1.33 -0.52 7.74
C GLU A 33 -0.52 -0.84 9.00
N ASP A 34 0.06 -2.05 9.06
CA ASP A 34 0.92 -2.48 10.16
C ASP A 34 2.16 -1.56 10.30
N TYR A 35 2.80 -1.24 9.17
CA TYR A 35 3.97 -0.37 9.11
C TYR A 35 3.68 1.07 9.58
N LEU A 36 2.59 1.65 9.08
CA LEU A 36 2.17 3.00 9.45
C LEU A 36 1.58 3.04 10.85
N ASN A 37 1.08 1.91 11.36
CA ASN A 37 0.28 1.82 12.55
C ASN A 37 -0.97 2.73 12.47
N GLU A 38 -1.53 2.82 11.27
CA GLU A 38 -2.75 3.58 10.91
C GLU A 38 -3.71 2.63 10.19
N ASP A 39 -5.00 2.80 10.43
CA ASP A 39 -6.05 2.16 9.63
C ASP A 39 -6.06 2.80 8.24
N LEU A 40 -5.71 2.02 7.22
CA LEU A 40 -5.73 2.43 5.83
C LEU A 40 -6.80 1.64 5.07
N SER A 41 -7.76 1.04 5.78
CA SER A 41 -8.90 0.37 5.18
C SER A 41 -9.76 1.28 4.30
N GLU A 42 -9.66 2.61 4.46
CA GLU A 42 -10.26 3.61 3.56
C GLU A 42 -9.43 3.94 2.31
N VAL A 43 -8.18 3.46 2.22
CA VAL A 43 -7.38 3.58 0.99
C VAL A 43 -8.05 2.83 -0.13
N GLU A 44 -8.15 3.51 -1.28
CA GLU A 44 -8.56 2.88 -2.52
C GLU A 44 -7.54 1.81 -2.90
N CYS A 45 -7.97 0.55 -2.80
CA CYS A 45 -7.14 -0.61 -3.10
C CYS A 45 -7.74 -1.43 -4.22
N ILE A 46 -6.85 -2.03 -5.00
CA ILE A 46 -7.18 -2.91 -6.09
C ILE A 46 -6.84 -4.35 -5.73
N HIS A 47 -7.60 -5.26 -6.29
CA HIS A 47 -7.42 -6.69 -6.10
C HIS A 47 -6.58 -7.22 -7.25
N LEU A 48 -5.26 -7.29 -7.06
CA LEU A 48 -4.37 -7.86 -8.06
C LEU A 48 -4.14 -9.35 -7.79
N PRO A 49 -4.20 -10.20 -8.84
CA PRO A 49 -3.78 -11.59 -8.72
C PRO A 49 -2.25 -11.64 -8.63
N PHE A 50 -1.74 -11.87 -7.42
CA PHE A 50 -0.34 -12.16 -7.21
C PHE A 50 -0.06 -13.62 -7.55
N LEU A 51 1.04 -13.88 -8.25
CA LEU A 51 1.58 -15.23 -8.37
C LEU A 51 2.63 -15.40 -7.27
N ILE A 52 2.21 -15.97 -6.14
CA ILE A 52 3.11 -16.28 -5.02
C ILE A 52 3.16 -17.80 -4.94
N ASP A 53 4.36 -18.36 -5.08
CA ASP A 53 4.58 -19.81 -4.93
C ASP A 53 3.66 -20.64 -5.85
N GLU A 54 3.54 -20.23 -7.12
CA GLU A 54 2.66 -20.84 -8.14
C GLU A 54 1.14 -20.73 -7.86
N VAL A 55 0.74 -20.12 -6.74
CA VAL A 55 -0.66 -19.86 -6.39
C VAL A 55 -1.06 -18.44 -6.78
N ARG A 56 -2.18 -18.31 -7.49
CA ARG A 56 -2.82 -17.01 -7.74
C ARG A 56 -3.57 -16.57 -6.50
N VAL A 57 -2.97 -15.66 -5.73
CA VAL A 57 -3.59 -15.08 -4.54
C VAL A 57 -4.15 -13.71 -4.92
N ASN A 58 -5.46 -13.54 -4.78
CA ASN A 58 -6.07 -12.21 -4.89
C ASN A 58 -5.83 -11.47 -3.57
N THR A 59 -4.89 -10.53 -3.59
CA THR A 59 -4.50 -9.73 -2.42
C THR A 59 -4.85 -8.26 -2.65
N LYS A 60 -5.26 -7.58 -1.58
CA LYS A 60 -5.64 -6.18 -1.61
C LYS A 60 -4.38 -5.33 -1.57
N CYS A 61 -4.18 -4.54 -2.62
CA CYS A 61 -2.97 -3.73 -2.76
C CYS A 61 -3.34 -2.31 -3.14
N ALA A 62 -2.52 -1.36 -2.73
CA ALA A 62 -2.68 0.03 -3.12
C ALA A 62 -1.37 0.58 -3.68
N THR A 63 -1.48 1.58 -4.54
CA THR A 63 -0.31 2.36 -4.95
C THR A 63 0.08 3.33 -3.84
N LEU A 64 1.34 3.79 -3.83
CA LEU A 64 1.75 4.87 -2.93
C LEU A 64 0.83 6.09 -3.10
N GLU A 65 0.45 6.40 -4.34
CA GLU A 65 -0.37 7.56 -4.66
C GLU A 65 -1.76 7.47 -4.00
N ASP A 66 -2.39 6.29 -4.01
CA ASP A 66 -3.67 6.06 -3.30
C ASP A 66 -3.53 6.16 -1.78
N ILE A 67 -2.43 5.62 -1.22
CA ILE A 67 -2.15 5.72 0.22
C ILE A 67 -1.92 7.18 0.61
N GLU A 68 -1.16 7.94 -0.17
CA GLU A 68 -0.95 9.37 0.04
C GLU A 68 -2.25 10.17 -0.12
N ARG A 69 -3.12 9.80 -1.07
CA ARG A 69 -4.44 10.42 -1.24
C ARG A 69 -5.35 10.17 -0.05
N ALA A 70 -5.42 8.95 0.48
CA ALA A 70 -6.23 8.64 1.65
C ALA A 70 -5.74 9.40 2.89
N ARG A 71 -4.42 9.44 3.11
CA ARG A 71 -3.84 10.20 4.22
C ARG A 71 -4.00 11.72 4.07
N ASN A 72 -4.00 12.24 2.84
CA ASN A 72 -4.36 13.64 2.59
C ASN A 72 -5.85 13.92 2.77
N ARG A 73 -6.72 12.91 2.61
CA ARG A 73 -8.17 13.05 2.84
C ARG A 73 -8.47 13.25 4.32
N GLU A 74 -7.83 12.49 5.21
CA GLU A 74 -7.95 12.68 6.66
C GLU A 74 -7.30 13.99 7.14
N GLY A 75 -6.29 14.49 6.43
CA GLY A 75 -5.68 15.80 6.68
C GLY A 75 -6.58 17.02 6.43
N LYS A 76 -7.81 16.83 5.93
CA LYS A 76 -8.83 17.89 5.79
C LYS A 76 -9.89 17.82 6.90
N THR A 77 -9.46 17.93 8.15
CA THR A 77 -10.34 18.54 9.17
C THR A 77 -9.98 20.01 9.21
N PHE A 78 -10.88 20.83 8.66
CA PHE A 78 -10.80 22.29 8.59
C PHE A 78 -10.91 22.94 9.98
#